data_AF-A0A0G2HPW4-F1
#
_entry.id   AF-A0A0G2HPW4-F1
#
_cell.length_a   1.000
_cell.length_b   1.000
_cell.length_c   1.000
_cell.angle_alpha   90.00
_cell.angle_beta   90.00
_cell.angle_gamma   90.00
#
_symmetry.space_group_name_H-M   'P 1'
#
loop_
_entity.id
_entity.type
_entity.pdbx_description
1 polymer ?
#
loop_
_entity_poly.entity_id
_entity_poly.type
_entity_poly.pdbx_seq_one_letter_code
_entity_poly.pdbx_strand_id
1 'polypeptide(L)'
;MLRCGAYASADKYNDATAKFNQTVSVNGAVVSTLSTPVMARVNWGTTMECQQAECGTVPEHHYLDTTIVMNTPDPNYSRTVALNGAKGNLVTADGGKNWTTADITIEQ
;
A
#
# COMPACT_ATOMS: atom_id res chain seq x y z
N MET A 1 -18.14 21.84 7.59
CA MET A 1 -18.31 21.15 6.29
C MET A 1 -16.99 20.44 5.98
N LEU A 2 -16.84 19.17 6.39
CA LEU A 2 -15.67 18.38 6.00
C LEU A 2 -15.79 18.07 4.51
N ARG A 3 -14.86 18.57 3.70
CA ARG A 3 -14.70 18.11 2.32
C ARG A 3 -13.90 16.81 2.40
N CYS A 4 -14.56 15.66 2.23
CA CYS A 4 -13.88 14.41 1.87
C CYS A 4 -13.31 14.61 0.45
N GLY A 5 -12.09 15.14 0.35
CA GLY A 5 -11.34 15.10 -0.90
C GLY A 5 -10.90 13.66 -1.13
N ALA A 6 -11.09 13.14 -2.34
CA ALA A 6 -10.52 11.84 -2.71
C ALA A 6 -8.99 11.97 -2.63
N TYR A 7 -8.39 11.26 -1.68
CA TYR A 7 -6.95 11.13 -1.56
C TYR A 7 -6.50 9.82 -2.21
N ALA A 8 -5.44 9.88 -2.99
CA ALA A 8 -4.79 8.71 -3.56
C ALA A 8 -3.31 8.74 -3.18
N SER A 9 -2.81 7.63 -2.63
CA SER A 9 -1.39 7.38 -2.47
C SER A 9 -0.91 6.44 -3.57
N ALA A 10 0.27 6.71 -4.12
CA ALA A 10 0.90 5.84 -5.10
C ALA A 10 2.41 5.76 -4.86
N ASP A 11 2.92 4.54 -4.71
CA ASP A 11 4.34 4.23 -4.61
C ASP A 11 4.82 3.66 -5.96
N LYS A 12 5.79 4.32 -6.59
CA LYS A 12 6.30 3.92 -7.91
C LYS A 12 7.82 3.83 -7.91
N TYR A 13 8.36 2.73 -8.43
CA TYR A 13 9.78 2.59 -8.70
C TYR A 13 10.23 3.52 -9.84
N ASN A 14 11.33 4.23 -9.64
CA ASN A 14 11.95 5.11 -10.63
C ASN A 14 13.32 4.56 -11.04
N ASP A 15 13.40 3.96 -12.23
CA ASP A 15 14.61 3.36 -12.78
C ASP A 15 15.78 4.36 -12.89
N ALA A 16 15.50 5.63 -13.16
CA ALA A 16 16.53 6.65 -13.36
C ALA A 16 17.24 7.04 -12.05
N THR A 17 16.55 6.91 -10.91
CA THR A 17 17.09 7.31 -9.60
C THR A 17 17.35 6.12 -8.69
N ALA A 18 16.89 4.92 -9.06
CA ALA A 18 16.84 3.74 -8.21
C ALA A 18 16.18 4.03 -6.85
N LYS A 19 15.05 4.75 -6.87
CA LYS A 19 14.25 5.12 -5.69
C LYS A 19 12.78 4.76 -5.89
N PHE A 20 12.07 4.53 -4.79
CA PHE A 20 10.62 4.57 -4.75
C PHE A 20 10.15 6.00 -4.52
N ASN A 21 9.26 6.48 -5.36
CA ASN A 21 8.58 7.75 -5.21
C ASN A 21 7.17 7.48 -4.69
N GLN A 22 6.92 7.89 -3.45
CA GLN A 22 5.59 7.96 -2.87
C GLN A 22 4.97 9.31 -3.21
N THR A 23 3.78 9.32 -3.78
CA THR A 23 3.04 10.55 -4.08
C THR A 23 1.68 10.53 -3.40
N VAL A 24 1.25 11.68 -2.87
CA VAL A 24 -0.11 11.88 -2.37
C VAL A 24 -0.79 12.90 -3.27
N SER A 25 -1.97 12.55 -3.78
CA SER A 25 -2.79 13.45 -4.58
C SER A 25 -4.13 13.72 -3.92
N VAL A 26 -4.61 14.95 -4.00
CA VAL A 26 -5.95 15.36 -3.56
C VAL A 26 -6.69 15.94 -4.75
N ASN A 27 -7.85 15.37 -5.09
CA ASN A 27 -8.63 15.75 -6.28
C ASN A 27 -7.78 15.70 -7.58
N GLY A 28 -6.90 14.69 -7.70
CA GLY A 28 -6.04 14.49 -8.86
C GLY A 28 -4.79 15.39 -8.92
N ALA A 29 -4.61 16.34 -8.00
CA ALA A 29 -3.40 17.15 -7.92
C ALA A 29 -2.41 16.57 -6.91
N VAL A 30 -1.16 16.34 -7.30
CA VAL A 30 -0.09 15.90 -6.40
C VAL A 30 0.20 17.01 -5.39
N VAL A 31 0.05 16.71 -4.10
CA VAL A 31 0.29 17.64 -2.98
C VAL A 31 1.54 17.29 -2.17
N SER A 32 2.09 16.09 -2.33
CA SER A 32 3.33 15.66 -1.64
C SER A 32 4.05 14.56 -2.43
N THR A 33 5.38 14.56 -2.36
CA THR A 33 6.25 13.50 -2.89
C THR A 33 7.36 13.19 -1.89
N LEU A 34 7.55 11.91 -1.55
CA LEU A 34 8.68 11.41 -0.78
C LEU A 34 9.47 10.40 -1.64
N SER A 35 10.81 10.51 -1.67
CA SER A 35 11.68 9.62 -2.45
C SER A 35 12.63 8.82 -1.55
N THR A 36 12.52 7.50 -1.56
CA THR A 36 13.33 6.59 -0.73
C THR A 36 14.22 5.67 -1.58
N PRO A 37 15.52 5.52 -1.25
CA PRO A 37 16.39 4.53 -1.91
C PRO A 37 15.87 3.09 -1.77
N VAL A 38 16.13 2.26 -2.78
CA VAL A 38 15.84 0.82 -2.70
C VAL A 38 16.62 0.18 -1.56
N MET A 39 15.92 -0.55 -0.70
CA MET A 39 16.53 -1.51 0.23
C MET A 39 16.51 -2.93 -0.36
N ALA A 40 17.40 -3.80 0.10
CA ALA A 40 17.66 -5.14 -0.45
C ALA A 40 16.45 -6.10 -0.49
N ARG A 41 15.33 -5.74 0.12
CA ARG A 41 14.04 -6.43 0.03
C ARG A 41 12.93 -5.40 -0.12
N VAL A 42 12.18 -5.51 -1.21
CA VAL A 42 10.96 -4.73 -1.42
C VAL A 42 9.79 -5.58 -0.94
N ASN A 43 9.14 -5.14 0.13
CA ASN A 43 7.88 -5.69 0.59
C ASN A 43 6.80 -4.61 0.48
N TRP A 44 5.55 -5.05 0.55
CA TRP A 44 4.41 -4.16 0.70
C TRP A 44 3.55 -4.71 1.83
N GLY A 45 3.01 -3.82 2.65
CA GLY A 45 2.15 -4.19 3.75
C GLY A 45 1.56 -2.98 4.42
N THR A 46 0.48 -3.20 5.15
CA THR A 46 -0.12 -2.21 6.04
C THR A 46 0.57 -2.26 7.38
N THR A 47 0.82 -1.11 8.00
CA THR A 47 1.33 -1.04 9.37
C THR A 47 0.68 0.14 10.06
N MET A 48 0.21 -0.11 11.28
CA MET A 48 -0.20 0.95 12.19
C MET A 48 1.04 1.45 12.93
N GLU A 49 1.62 2.54 12.43
CA GLU A 49 2.75 3.17 13.10
C GLU A 49 2.26 3.99 14.28
N CYS A 50 2.92 3.83 15.41
CA CYS A 50 2.66 4.60 16.61
C CYS A 50 3.98 5.21 17.08
N GLN A 51 4.03 6.55 17.14
CA GLN A 51 5.24 7.28 17.49
C GLN A 51 5.47 7.39 19.02
N GLN A 52 4.59 6.82 19.84
CA GLN A 52 4.62 6.90 21.30
C GLN A 52 4.54 5.49 21.93
N ALA A 53 4.92 5.39 23.21
CA ALA A 53 4.97 4.10 23.93
C ALA A 53 3.58 3.46 24.15
N GLU A 54 2.53 4.27 24.25
CA GLU A 54 1.15 3.81 24.42
C GLU A 54 0.32 4.28 23.23
N CYS A 55 -0.15 3.32 22.46
CA CYS A 55 -1.03 3.53 21.32
C CYS A 55 -2.45 3.23 21.80
N GLY A 56 -3.32 4.23 21.78
CA GLY A 56 -4.75 3.96 22.01
C GLY A 56 -5.29 2.98 20.96
N THR A 57 -6.46 2.39 21.23
CA THR A 57 -7.15 1.57 20.24
C THR A 57 -7.50 2.43 19.03
N VAL A 58 -7.13 1.96 17.84
CA VAL A 58 -7.53 2.63 16.60
C VAL A 58 -8.78 1.94 16.09
N PRO A 59 -9.85 2.68 15.77
CA PRO A 59 -11.05 2.07 15.19
C PRO A 59 -10.72 1.25 13.94
N GLU A 60 -11.56 0.27 13.69
CA GLU A 60 -11.51 -0.51 12.44
C GLU A 60 -11.45 0.43 11.24
N HIS A 61 -10.55 0.14 10.31
CA HIS A 61 -10.37 0.92 9.10
C HIS A 61 -9.97 0.01 7.93
N HIS A 62 -10.21 0.53 6.73
CA HIS A 62 -10.14 -0.26 5.50
C HIS A 62 -9.24 0.38 4.46
N TYR A 63 -8.55 -0.47 3.70
CA TYR A 63 -7.94 -0.11 2.41
C TYR A 63 -8.76 -0.76 1.31
N LEU A 64 -9.46 0.05 0.52
CA LEU A 64 -10.36 -0.40 -0.54
C LEU A 64 -9.67 -0.33 -1.91
N ASP A 65 -10.05 -1.22 -2.82
CA ASP A 65 -9.62 -1.22 -4.23
C ASP A 65 -8.10 -1.09 -4.43
N THR A 66 -7.33 -1.78 -3.59
CA THR A 66 -5.87 -1.69 -3.63
C THR A 66 -5.29 -2.57 -4.74
N THR A 67 -4.38 -1.99 -5.51
CA THR A 67 -3.68 -2.67 -6.62
C THR A 67 -2.17 -2.57 -6.46
N ILE A 68 -1.47 -3.71 -6.56
CA ILE A 68 -0.02 -3.81 -6.61
C ILE A 68 0.38 -4.21 -8.04
N VAL A 69 1.17 -3.37 -8.70
CA VAL A 69 1.66 -3.60 -10.06
C VAL A 69 3.13 -4.01 -10.00
N MET A 70 3.42 -5.26 -10.37
CA MET A 70 4.78 -5.79 -10.35
C MET A 70 5.58 -5.33 -11.58
N ASN A 71 6.88 -5.09 -11.43
CA ASN A 71 7.75 -4.86 -12.59
C ASN A 71 7.92 -6.16 -13.41
N THR A 72 8.14 -7.27 -12.73
CA THR A 72 8.22 -8.64 -13.28
C THR A 72 7.08 -9.48 -12.71
N PRO A 73 6.26 -10.15 -13.53
CA PRO A 73 5.18 -11.01 -13.03
C PRO A 73 5.71 -12.09 -12.07
N ASP A 74 5.04 -12.26 -10.94
CA ASP A 74 5.29 -13.37 -10.01
C ASP A 74 3.96 -14.01 -9.60
N PRO A 75 3.60 -15.20 -10.13
CA PRO A 75 2.34 -15.87 -9.81
C PRO A 75 2.30 -16.44 -8.39
N ASN A 76 3.43 -16.50 -7.68
CA ASN A 76 3.51 -17.04 -6.32
C ASN A 76 3.50 -15.97 -5.24
N TYR A 77 3.42 -14.68 -5.61
CA TYR A 77 3.50 -13.59 -4.64
C TYR A 77 2.43 -13.66 -3.53
N SER A 78 1.21 -14.12 -3.82
CA SER A 78 0.19 -14.33 -2.78
C SER A 78 0.61 -15.29 -1.67
N ARG A 79 1.58 -16.18 -1.90
CA ARG A 79 2.12 -17.09 -0.89
C ARG A 79 2.96 -16.39 0.18
N THR A 80 3.34 -15.13 -0.05
CA THR A 80 4.07 -14.32 0.93
C THR A 80 3.14 -13.53 1.85
N VAL A 81 1.82 -13.62 1.66
CA VAL A 81 0.85 -12.91 2.49
C VAL A 81 0.94 -13.43 3.93
N ALA A 82 1.19 -12.51 4.86
CA ALA A 82 1.10 -12.73 6.29
C ALA A 82 0.10 -11.74 6.86
N LEU A 83 -0.83 -12.23 7.70
CA LEU A 83 -1.90 -11.43 8.29
C LEU A 83 -1.73 -11.44 9.81
N ASN A 84 -1.72 -10.24 10.40
CA ASN A 84 -1.74 -10.05 11.85
C ASN A 84 -2.61 -8.83 12.15
N GLY A 85 -3.75 -9.02 12.81
CA GLY A 85 -4.74 -7.96 13.02
C GLY A 85 -5.26 -7.35 11.71
N ALA A 86 -5.25 -8.13 10.63
CA ALA A 86 -5.71 -7.73 9.30
C ALA A 86 -6.46 -8.88 8.62
N LYS A 87 -7.47 -8.55 7.80
CA LYS A 87 -8.21 -9.49 6.94
C LYS A 87 -8.17 -8.98 5.51
N GLY A 88 -8.14 -9.89 4.54
CA GLY A 88 -8.10 -9.55 3.12
C GLY A 88 -7.58 -10.71 2.29
N ASN A 89 -7.60 -10.55 0.97
CA ASN A 89 -7.06 -11.54 0.04
C ASN A 89 -6.42 -10.86 -1.17
N LEU A 90 -5.30 -11.42 -1.63
CA LEU A 90 -4.58 -10.92 -2.78
C LEU A 90 -4.80 -11.85 -3.98
N VAL A 91 -5.41 -11.33 -5.05
CA VAL A 91 -5.76 -12.10 -6.25
C VAL A 91 -5.13 -11.51 -7.51
N THR A 92 -4.83 -12.36 -8.48
CA THR A 92 -4.31 -11.97 -9.80
C THR A 92 -5.02 -12.74 -10.90
N ALA A 93 -5.26 -12.09 -12.04
CA ALA A 93 -5.86 -12.69 -13.23
C ALA A 93 -4.86 -12.80 -14.40
N ASP A 94 -3.66 -12.24 -14.26
CA ASP A 94 -2.69 -12.05 -15.35
C ASP A 94 -1.32 -12.69 -15.04
N GLY A 95 -1.31 -13.73 -14.22
CA GLY A 95 -0.10 -14.47 -13.87
C GLY A 95 0.82 -13.73 -12.89
N GLY A 96 0.29 -12.78 -12.12
CA GLY A 96 1.02 -12.07 -11.08
C GLY A 96 1.66 -10.76 -11.52
N LYS A 97 1.19 -10.15 -12.63
CA LYS A 97 1.60 -8.80 -13.04
C LYS A 97 0.82 -7.74 -12.27
N ASN A 98 -0.49 -7.93 -12.11
CA ASN A 98 -1.35 -7.11 -11.28
C ASN A 98 -1.96 -7.97 -10.17
N TRP A 99 -1.78 -7.51 -8.93
CA TRP A 99 -2.39 -8.09 -7.75
C TRP A 99 -3.40 -7.11 -7.17
N THR A 100 -4.60 -7.60 -6.85
CA THR A 100 -5.69 -6.75 -6.34
C THR A 100 -6.23 -7.31 -5.04
N THR A 101 -6.70 -6.40 -4.18
CA THR A 101 -7.46 -6.70 -2.98
C THR A 101 -8.60 -5.69 -2.88
N ALA A 102 -9.83 -6.18 -2.83
CA ALA A 102 -11.02 -5.34 -2.82
C ALA A 102 -11.18 -4.62 -1.46
N ASP A 103 -10.86 -5.32 -0.38
CA ASP A 103 -10.95 -4.81 0.98
C ASP A 103 -9.84 -5.44 1.84
N ILE A 104 -9.03 -4.59 2.46
CA ILE A 104 -8.18 -4.96 3.59
C ILE A 104 -8.76 -4.31 4.84
N THR A 105 -9.25 -5.13 5.76
CA THR A 105 -9.76 -4.67 7.06
C THR A 105 -8.66 -4.75 8.10
N ILE A 106 -8.46 -3.70 8.88
CA ILE A 106 -7.53 -3.66 10.01
C ILE A 106 -8.33 -3.56 11.32
N GLU A 107 -8.09 -4.51 12.22
CA GLU A 107 -8.78 -4.65 13.52
C GLU A 107 -7.70 -4.80 14.62
N GLN A 108 -7.15 -3.69 15.13
CA GLN A 108 -6.04 -3.65 16.10
C GLN A 108 -6.23 -2.62 17.21
#